data_AF-A0A1W5T403-F1
#
_entry.id   AF-A0A1W5T403-F1
#
_cell.length_a   1.000
_cell.length_b   1.000
_cell.length_c   1.000
_cell.angle_alpha   90.00
_cell.angle_beta   90.00
_cell.angle_gamma   90.00
#
_symmetry.space_group_name_H-M   'P 1'
#
loop_
_entity.id
_entity.type
_entity.pdbx_description
1 polymer ?
#
loop_
_entity_poly.entity_id
_entity_poly.type
_entity_poly.pdbx_seq_one_letter_code
_entity_poly.pdbx_strand_id
1 'polypeptide(L)' 'KGIVVGIKLDKGTAPLAGTNGETTIQGLDGLAERCAQYKKDGADFGKWRAVLKITSTTPSQLAIQENANTLARYASICQQ' A
#
# COMPACT_ATOMS: atom_id res chain seq x y z
N LYS A 1 7.15 26.33 -8.73
CA LYS A 1 7.43 25.42 -9.87
C LYS A 1 6.21 24.58 -10.31
N GLY A 2 4.99 24.79 -9.78
CA GLY A 2 3.80 24.01 -10.19
C GLY A 2 3.93 22.50 -9.95
N ILE A 3 4.77 22.10 -8.98
CA ILE A 3 5.05 20.70 -8.68
C ILE A 3 4.04 20.23 -7.64
N VAL A 4 3.33 19.17 -7.98
CA VAL A 4 2.39 18.49 -7.08
C VAL A 4 3.18 17.69 -6.04
N VAL A 5 2.83 17.84 -4.77
CA VAL A 5 3.51 17.13 -3.66
C VAL A 5 2.82 15.79 -3.43
N GLY A 6 3.63 14.74 -3.25
CA GLY A 6 3.15 13.40 -2.93
C GLY A 6 3.77 12.84 -1.66
N ILE A 7 3.06 11.91 -1.02
CA ILE A 7 3.46 11.30 0.25
C ILE A 7 3.43 9.76 0.18
N LYS A 8 4.45 9.11 0.73
CA LYS A 8 4.46 7.66 0.94
C LYS A 8 3.63 7.32 2.17
N LEU A 9 2.61 6.47 2.01
CA LEU A 9 1.64 6.16 3.08
C LEU A 9 1.77 4.73 3.63
N ASP A 10 2.40 3.83 2.88
CA ASP A 10 2.69 2.46 3.31
C ASP A 10 3.69 2.44 4.47
N LYS A 11 3.45 1.55 5.44
CA LYS A 11 4.34 1.30 6.59
C LYS A 11 5.30 0.13 6.34
N GLY A 12 5.59 -0.18 5.08
CA GLY A 12 6.42 -1.30 4.68
C GLY A 12 5.66 -2.62 4.54
N THR A 13 6.42 -3.70 4.37
CA THR A 13 5.91 -5.04 4.07
C THR A 13 6.01 -5.96 5.28
N ALA A 14 5.06 -6.88 5.40
CA ALA A 14 5.10 -7.97 6.38
C ALA A 14 5.05 -9.35 5.69
N PRO A 15 5.67 -10.40 6.26
CA PRO A 15 5.62 -11.75 5.71
C PRO A 15 4.20 -12.31 5.68
N LEU A 16 3.85 -13.04 4.61
CA LEU A 16 2.63 -13.84 4.54
C LEU A 16 2.92 -15.27 5.00
N ALA A 17 2.39 -15.65 6.17
CA ALA A 17 2.54 -17.00 6.70
C ALA A 17 1.97 -18.05 5.73
N GLY A 18 2.66 -19.19 5.60
CA GLY A 18 2.26 -20.26 4.67
C GLY A 18 2.66 -20.02 3.21
N THR A 19 3.40 -18.95 2.91
CA THR A 19 3.92 -18.68 1.56
C THR A 19 5.45 -18.84 1.48
N ASN A 20 5.98 -18.91 0.25
CA ASN A 20 7.42 -19.01 0.01
C ASN A 20 8.11 -17.64 0.06
N GLY A 21 8.17 -17.04 1.26
CA GLY A 21 8.82 -15.76 1.49
C GLY A 21 8.12 -14.57 0.81
N GLU A 22 6.81 -14.65 0.63
CA GLU A 22 6.02 -13.56 0.06
C GLU A 22 5.56 -12.59 1.14
N THR A 23 5.08 -11.43 0.71
CA THR A 23 4.76 -10.32 1.61
C THR A 23 3.41 -9.69 1.29
N THR A 24 2.80 -9.08 2.31
CA THR A 24 1.69 -8.11 2.19
C THR A 24 2.17 -6.73 2.67
N ILE A 25 1.35 -5.69 2.50
CA ILE A 25 1.71 -4.30 2.84
C ILE A 25 0.94 -3.84 4.06
N GLN A 26 1.60 -3.11 4.95
CA GLN A 26 1.00 -2.60 6.18
C GLN A 26 0.71 -1.10 6.10
N GLY A 27 -0.17 -0.65 6.99
CA GLY A 27 -0.42 0.78 7.22
C GLY A 27 -1.81 1.26 6.85
N LEU A 28 -2.84 0.39 6.86
CA LEU A 28 -4.23 0.84 6.70
C LEU A 28 -4.74 1.51 7.98
N ASP A 29 -4.22 1.11 9.14
CA ASP A 29 -4.61 1.68 10.42
C ASP A 29 -4.27 3.18 10.49
N GLY A 30 -5.29 3.98 10.82
CA GLY A 30 -5.19 5.43 10.87
C GLY A 30 -4.85 6.08 9.52
N LEU A 31 -5.14 5.41 8.39
CA LEU A 31 -4.79 5.94 7.07
C LEU A 31 -5.65 7.16 6.70
N ALA A 32 -6.95 7.16 7.03
CA ALA A 32 -7.85 8.27 6.70
C ALA A 32 -7.44 9.57 7.39
N GLU A 33 -7.13 9.50 8.70
CA GLU A 33 -6.66 10.63 9.50
C GLU A 33 -5.32 11.16 8.99
N ARG A 34 -4.41 10.25 8.60
CA ARG A 34 -3.14 10.63 7.99
C ARG A 34 -3.33 11.28 6.63
N CYS A 35 -4.20 10.75 5.76
CA CYS A 35 -4.52 11.37 4.47
C CYS A 35 -5.07 12.78 4.67
N ALA A 36 -6.02 12.97 5.58
CA ALA A 36 -6.58 14.28 5.91
C ALA A 36 -5.53 15.25 6.44
N GLN A 37 -4.60 14.78 7.28
CA GLN A 37 -3.50 15.61 7.78
C GLN A 37 -2.53 15.99 6.65
N TYR A 38 -2.06 15.03 5.85
CA TYR A 38 -1.14 15.31 4.76
C TYR A 38 -1.75 16.19 3.68
N LYS A 39 -3.07 16.09 3.45
CA LYS A 39 -3.79 16.99 2.56
C LYS A 39 -3.76 18.43 3.07
N LYS A 40 -3.94 18.66 4.38
CA LYS A 40 -3.78 19.98 5.02
C LYS A 40 -2.34 20.49 4.91
N ASP A 41 -1.37 19.58 4.98
CA ASP A 41 0.05 19.89 4.86
C ASP A 41 0.52 20.07 3.40
N GLY A 42 -0.39 19.92 2.42
CA GLY A 42 -0.16 20.26 1.01
C GLY A 42 0.15 19.09 0.07
N ALA A 43 -0.03 17.83 0.50
CA ALA A 43 0.10 16.66 -0.38
C ALA A 43 -1.20 16.41 -1.17
N ASP A 44 -1.06 16.08 -2.45
CA ASP A 44 -2.18 15.87 -3.37
C ASP A 44 -2.26 14.45 -3.93
N PHE A 45 -1.21 13.64 -3.77
CA PHE A 45 -1.25 12.22 -4.12
C PHE A 45 -0.49 11.35 -3.12
N GLY A 46 -0.89 10.09 -3.04
CA GLY A 46 -0.24 9.09 -2.20
C GLY A 46 0.57 8.08 -3.01
N LYS A 47 1.48 7.38 -2.33
CA LYS A 47 2.18 6.21 -2.87
C LYS A 47 2.11 5.05 -1.88
N TRP A 48 1.77 3.87 -2.40
CA TRP A 48 1.72 2.60 -1.66
C TRP A 48 2.35 1.50 -2.52
N ARG A 49 3.30 0.73 -1.98
CA ARG A 49 4.10 -0.22 -2.77
C ARG A 49 3.85 -1.67 -2.37
N ALA A 50 3.18 -2.43 -3.23
CA ALA A 50 3.18 -3.89 -3.20
C ALA A 50 4.50 -4.47 -3.70
N VAL A 51 4.91 -5.61 -3.16
CA VAL A 51 6.10 -6.35 -3.61
C VAL A 51 5.70 -7.80 -3.87
N LEU A 52 5.88 -8.23 -5.12
CA LEU A 52 5.64 -9.59 -5.56
C LEU A 52 6.94 -10.16 -6.14
N LYS A 53 7.14 -11.47 -5.95
CA LYS A 53 8.35 -12.18 -6.39
C LYS A 53 7.98 -13.20 -7.46
N ILE A 54 8.75 -13.27 -8.54
CA ILE A 54 8.55 -14.25 -9.61
C ILE A 54 9.51 -15.43 -9.37
N THR A 55 8.95 -16.63 -9.20
CA THR A 55 9.68 -17.91 -9.12
C THR A 55 8.81 -19.03 -9.72
N SER A 56 9.21 -20.29 -9.59
CA SER A 56 8.37 -21.44 -9.99
C SER A 56 7.09 -21.58 -9.16
N THR A 57 7.00 -20.99 -7.96
CA THR A 57 5.86 -21.12 -7.05
C THR A 57 5.27 -19.78 -6.57
N THR A 58 5.81 -18.66 -7.05
CA THR A 58 5.37 -17.29 -6.68
C THR A 58 5.21 -16.40 -7.93
N PRO A 59 4.30 -15.42 -7.94
CA PRO A 59 3.44 -15.04 -6.82
C PRO A 59 2.32 -16.06 -6.58
N SER A 60 2.08 -16.43 -5.32
CA SER A 60 0.96 -17.30 -4.99
C SER A 60 -0.37 -16.56 -5.13
N GLN A 61 -1.46 -17.31 -5.26
CA GLN A 61 -2.79 -16.72 -5.31
C GLN A 61 -3.10 -15.90 -4.05
N LEU A 62 -2.65 -16.37 -2.88
CA LEU A 62 -2.78 -15.65 -1.62
C LEU A 62 -2.05 -14.30 -1.67
N ALA A 63 -0.79 -14.27 -2.12
CA ALA A 63 -0.04 -13.03 -2.22
C ALA A 63 -0.67 -12.04 -3.21
N ILE A 64 -1.17 -12.51 -4.35
CA ILE A 64 -1.86 -11.67 -5.34
C ILE A 64 -3.11 -11.05 -4.70
N GLN A 65 -3.98 -11.86 -4.10
CA GLN A 65 -5.24 -11.42 -3.51
C GLN A 65 -5.03 -10.44 -2.36
N GLU A 66 -4.11 -10.73 -1.44
CA GLU A 66 -3.85 -9.87 -0.29
C GLU A 66 -3.27 -8.51 -0.69
N ASN A 67 -2.30 -8.47 -1.62
CA ASN A 67 -1.73 -7.21 -2.09
C ASN A 67 -2.76 -6.40 -2.90
N ALA A 68 -3.57 -7.05 -3.73
CA ALA A 68 -4.61 -6.39 -4.51
C ALA A 68 -5.70 -5.79 -3.62
N ASN A 69 -6.21 -6.55 -2.64
CA ASN A 69 -7.21 -6.09 -1.68
C ASN A 69 -6.69 -4.91 -0.84
N THR A 70 -5.44 -5.00 -0.38
CA THR A 70 -4.81 -3.93 0.40
C THR A 70 -4.63 -2.66 -0.43
N LEU A 71 -4.20 -2.77 -1.70
CA LEU A 71 -4.10 -1.62 -2.61
C LEU A 71 -5.47 -0.99 -2.89
N ALA A 72 -6.51 -1.80 -3.08
CA ALA A 72 -7.87 -1.29 -3.29
C ALA A 72 -8.39 -0.52 -2.07
N ARG A 73 -8.19 -1.04 -0.85
CA ARG A 73 -8.54 -0.35 0.40
C ARG A 73 -7.76 0.95 0.57
N TYR A 74 -6.45 0.92 0.32
CA TYR A 74 -5.61 2.13 0.30
C TYR A 74 -6.15 3.18 -0.68
N ALA A 75 -6.41 2.78 -1.92
CA ALA A 75 -6.90 3.68 -2.97
C ALA A 75 -8.25 4.31 -2.59
N SER A 76 -9.17 3.49 -2.06
CA SER A 76 -10.47 3.96 -1.59
C SER A 76 -10.34 5.00 -0.48
N ILE A 77 -9.49 4.76 0.53
CA ILE A 77 -9.28 5.72 1.62
C ILE A 77 -8.61 7.01 1.14
N CYS A 78 -7.70 6.95 0.17
CA CYS A 78 -7.07 8.17 -0.39
C CYS A 78 -8.03 9.04 -1.22
N GLN A 79 -9.14 8.48 -1.71
CA GLN A 79 -10.10 9.19 -2.56
C GLN A 79 -11.36 9.66 -1.81
N GLN A 80 -11.48 9.35 -0.52
CA GLN A 80 -12.49 9.91 0.38
C GLN A 80 -12.16 11.36 0.73
#